data_AF-A0A926W0Z4-F1
#
_entry.id   AF-A0A926W0Z4-F1
#
_cell.length_a   1.000
_cell.length_b   1.000
_cell.length_c   1.000
_cell.angle_alpha   90.00
_cell.angle_beta   90.00
_cell.angle_gamma   90.00
#
_symmetry.space_group_name_H-M   'P 1'
#
loop_
_entity.id
_entity.type
_entity.pdbx_description
1 polymer ?
#
loop_
_entity_poly.entity_id
_entity_poly.type
_entity_poly.pdbx_seq_one_letter_code
_entity_poly.pdbx_strand_id
1 'polypeptide(L)' 'MEPIEILKQFNSYYVNIQAIAQNETWLLLIADKKIDPEAATHLADVLHYLSEAMGCVEEIVEVKTIQNY' A
#
# COMPACT_ATOMS: atom_id res chain seq x y z
N MET A 1 12.53 4.87 -16.08
CA MET A 1 12.44 4.79 -14.61
C MET A 1 12.98 3.43 -14.25
N GLU A 2 14.06 3.38 -13.50
CA GLU A 2 14.66 2.14 -13.02
C GLU A 2 13.72 1.43 -12.04
N PRO A 3 13.79 0.09 -11.89
CA PRO A 3 12.95 -0.65 -10.96
C PRO A 3 12.95 -0.08 -9.52
N ILE A 4 14.11 0.40 -9.06
CA ILE A 4 14.23 1.03 -7.74
C ILE A 4 13.52 2.38 -7.62
N GLU A 5 13.41 3.12 -8.72
CA GLU A 5 12.68 4.39 -8.76
C GLU A 5 11.17 4.16 -8.75
N ILE A 6 10.71 3.14 -9.48
CA ILE A 6 9.31 2.67 -9.46
C ILE A 6 8.93 2.26 -8.03
N LEU A 7 9.80 1.50 -7.34
CA LEU A 7 9.56 1.09 -5.95
C LEU A 7 9.49 2.28 -5.00
N LYS A 8 10.41 3.24 -5.11
CA LYS A 8 10.40 4.46 -4.28
C LYS A 8 9.12 5.27 -4.50
N GLN A 9 8.70 5.42 -5.75
CA GLN A 9 7.46 6.10 -6.09
C GLN A 9 6.25 5.34 -5.52
N PHE A 10 6.23 4.02 -5.63
CA PHE A 10 5.20 3.17 -5.06
C PHE A 10 5.09 3.32 -3.53
N ASN A 11 6.21 3.23 -2.82
CA ASN A 11 6.26 3.43 -1.36
C ASN A 11 5.78 4.84 -0.96
N SER A 12 6.05 5.86 -1.78
CA SER A 12 5.58 7.21 -1.50
C SER A 12 4.04 7.33 -1.56
N TYR A 13 3.39 6.58 -2.46
CA TYR A 13 1.92 6.56 -2.52
C TYR A 13 1.31 5.91 -1.28
N TYR A 14 1.91 4.82 -0.78
CA TYR A 14 1.46 4.19 0.47
C TYR A 14 1.43 5.20 1.64
N VAL A 15 2.52 5.94 1.85
CA VAL A 15 2.61 6.95 2.92
C VAL A 15 1.58 8.06 2.74
N ASN A 16 1.39 8.55 1.52
CA ASN A 16 0.42 9.61 1.24
C ASN A 16 -1.02 9.15 1.50
N ILE A 17 -1.38 7.93 1.08
CA ILE A 17 -2.71 7.35 1.28
C ILE A 17 -2.95 7.09 2.77
N GLN A 18 -1.94 6.60 3.50
CA GLN A 18 -2.01 6.40 4.94
C GLN A 18 -2.26 7.72 5.66
N ALA A 19 -1.58 8.80 5.26
CA ALA A 19 -1.78 10.12 5.82
C ALA A 19 -3.21 10.64 5.59
N ILE A 20 -3.81 10.38 4.42
CA ILE A 20 -5.21 10.74 4.15
C ILE A 20 -6.16 9.92 5.03
N ALA A 21 -5.96 8.61 5.11
CA ALA A 21 -6.81 7.71 5.90
C ALA A 21 -6.80 8.05 7.40
N GLN A 22 -5.72 8.66 7.90
CA GLN A 22 -5.56 9.07 9.30
C GLN A 22 -5.83 10.57 9.53
N ASN A 23 -6.14 11.34 8.48
CA ASN A 23 -6.34 12.77 8.60
C ASN A 23 -7.68 13.09 9.31
N GLU A 24 -7.62 13.81 10.43
CA GLU A 24 -8.81 14.13 11.22
C GLU A 24 -9.88 14.91 10.44
N THR A 25 -9.46 15.87 9.61
CA THR A 25 -10.39 16.63 8.75
C THR A 25 -11.08 15.72 7.75
N TRP A 26 -10.34 14.78 7.15
CA TRP A 26 -10.91 13.79 6.23
C TRP A 26 -11.94 12.89 6.92
N LEU A 27 -11.61 12.39 8.11
CA LEU A 27 -12.51 11.56 8.92
C LEU A 27 -13.78 12.33 9.35
N LEU A 28 -13.64 13.63 9.67
CA LEU A 28 -14.79 14.49 9.97
C LEU A 28 -15.70 14.69 8.76
N LEU A 29 -15.14 14.85 7.54
CA LEU A 29 -15.94 14.95 6.32
C LEU A 29 -16.76 13.68 6.06
N ILE A 30 -16.21 12.50 6.37
CA ILE A 30 -16.90 11.21 6.29
C ILE A 30 -18.02 11.13 7.34
N ALA A 31 -17.71 11.46 8.59
CA ALA A 31 -18.68 11.44 9.69
C ALA A 31 -19.86 12.39 9.44
N ASP A 32 -19.59 13.57 8.88
CA ASP A 32 -20.58 14.57 8.48
C ASP A 32 -21.36 14.19 7.20
N LYS A 33 -21.04 13.06 6.56
CA LYS A 33 -21.58 12.64 5.25
C LYS A 33 -21.41 13.69 4.15
N LYS A 34 -20.37 14.52 4.26
CA LYS A 34 -19.97 15.50 3.22
C LYS A 34 -19.21 14.83 2.09
N ILE A 35 -18.66 13.65 2.35
CA ILE A 35 -18.13 12.73 1.34
C ILE A 35 -18.74 11.34 1.55
N ASP A 36 -18.58 10.47 0.55
CA ASP A 36 -19.08 9.10 0.60
C ASP A 36 -18.52 8.34 1.82
N PRO A 37 -19.37 7.76 2.69
CA PRO A 37 -18.92 6.93 3.81
C PRO A 37 -18.05 5.74 3.40
N GLU A 38 -18.19 5.22 2.19
CA GLU A 38 -17.37 4.12 1.67
C GLU A 38 -15.92 4.53 1.42
N ALA A 39 -15.61 5.84 1.37
CA ALA A 39 -14.25 6.33 1.17
C ALA A 39 -13.26 5.81 2.23
N ALA A 40 -13.70 5.64 3.49
CA ALA A 40 -12.86 5.05 4.54
C ALA A 40 -12.50 3.59 4.22
N THR A 41 -13.50 2.79 3.84
CA THR A 41 -13.32 1.38 3.50
C THR A 41 -12.42 1.23 2.29
N HIS A 42 -12.65 1.99 1.22
CA HIS A 42 -11.84 1.90 0.00
C HIS A 42 -10.39 2.31 0.22
N LEU A 43 -10.13 3.35 1.03
CA LEU A 43 -8.75 3.72 1.38
C LEU A 43 -8.07 2.63 2.22
N ALA A 44 -8.79 1.97 3.12
CA ALA A 44 -8.27 0.84 3.88
C ALA A 44 -7.93 -0.36 2.97
N ASP A 45 -8.78 -0.68 2.00
CA ASP A 45 -8.54 -1.74 1.02
C ASP A 45 -7.30 -1.43 0.16
N VAL A 46 -7.15 -0.19 -0.31
CA VAL A 46 -5.97 0.23 -1.07
C VAL A 46 -4.71 0.08 -0.24
N LEU A 47 -4.72 0.51 1.03
CA LEU A 47 -3.58 0.34 1.93
C LEU A 47 -3.23 -1.13 2.15
N HIS A 48 -4.23 -1.99 2.29
CA HIS A 48 -4.03 -3.44 2.41
C HIS A 48 -3.30 -3.99 1.18
N TYR A 49 -3.80 -3.76 -0.04
CA TYR A 49 -3.16 -4.28 -1.25
C TYR A 49 -1.77 -3.67 -1.52
N LEU A 50 -1.58 -2.38 -1.24
CA LEU A 50 -0.26 -1.76 -1.37
C LEU A 50 0.75 -2.37 -0.39
N SER A 51 0.32 -2.68 0.84
CA SER A 51 1.17 -3.35 1.84
C SER A 51 1.57 -4.76 1.39
N GLU A 52 0.65 -5.52 0.79
CA GLU A 52 0.95 -6.86 0.25
C GLU A 52 1.99 -6.78 -0.88
N ALA A 53 1.80 -5.83 -1.82
CA ALA A 53 2.73 -5.63 -2.91
C ALA A 53 4.14 -5.24 -2.44
N MET A 54 4.26 -4.42 -1.38
CA MET A 54 5.55 -4.11 -0.77
C MET A 54 6.24 -5.34 -0.15
N GLY A 55 5.46 -6.27 0.40
CA GLY A 55 5.97 -7.56 0.91
C GLY A 55 6.52 -8.48 -0.18
N CYS A 56 6.07 -8.33 -1.42
CA CYS A 56 6.57 -9.09 -2.58
C CYS A 56 7.88 -8.55 -3.17
N VAL A 57 8.47 -7.50 -2.58
CA VAL A 57 9.73 -6.89 -3.04
C VAL A 57 10.94 -7.54 -2.37
N GLU A 58 10.73 -8.46 -1.42
CA GLU A 58 11.80 -9.33 -0.95
C GLU A 58 12.31 -10.22 -2.11
N GLU A 59 13.62 -10.38 -2.17
CA GLU A 59 14.28 -11.15 -3.23
C GLU A 59 13.69 -12.57 -3.27
N ILE A 60 13.19 -13.02 -4.43
CA ILE A 60 12.87 -14.43 -4.61
C ILE A 60 14.21 -15.18 -4.54
N VAL A 61 14.59 -15.64 -3.35
CA VAL A 61 15.75 -16.53 -3.18
C VAL A 61 15.34 -17.87 -3.78
N GLU A 62 15.63 -18.04 -5.06
CA GLU A 62 15.46 -19.32 -5.75
C GLU A 62 16.47 -20.31 -5.13
N VAL A 63 16.05 -21.06 -4.12
CA VAL A 63 16.88 -22.09 -3.50
C VAL A 63 17.05 -23.21 -4.52
N LYS A 64 18.15 -23.16 -5.29
CA LYS A 64 18.62 -24.31 -6.07
C LYS A 64 18.95 -25.44 -5.10
N THR A 65 17.99 -26.32 -4.85
CA THR A 65 18.25 -27.59 -4.21
C THR A 65 19.14 -28.40 -5.14
N ILE A 66 20.44 -28.45 -4.85
CA ILE A 66 21.33 -29.42 -5.48
C ILE A 66 20.91 -30.79 -4.95
N GLN A 67 20.04 -31.47 -5.69
CA GLN A 67 19.74 -32.87 -5.46
C GLN A 67 20.95 -33.67 -5.95
N ASN A 68 21.85 -34.01 -5.03
CA ASN A 68 22.95 -34.93 -5.31
C ASN A 68 22.33 -36.33 -5.53
N TYR A 69 22.48 -36.86 -6.75
CA TYR A 69 22.12 -38.23 -7.13
C TYR A 69 23.07 -39.26 -6.50
#